data_AF-A0A2G8XW05-F1
#
_entry.id   AF-A0A2G8XW05-F1
#
_cell.length_a   1.000
_cell.length_b   1.000
_cell.length_c   1.000
_cell.angle_alpha   90.00
_cell.angle_beta   90.00
_cell.angle_gamma   90.00
#
_symmetry.space_group_name_H-M   'P 1'
#
loop_
_entity.id
_entity.type
_entity.pdbx_description
1 polymer ?
#
loop_
_entity_poly.entity_id
_entity_poly.type
_entity_poly.pdbx_seq_one_letter_code
_entity_poly.pdbx_strand_id
1 'polypeptide(L)'
;MHAPSRSSAGGGSPSEVCPPLQGAAASSHSPPSQVDSAQETGASAFASSFSTAALRSHASSSASLGASGAASLPHSSRVPSDDTQTRVSIFNLLPPSACRAISYLLVCGLSLSALSSLATYFHVAVLQVILFGIALSYALAFLSLARQADGLIGPKVGILPLDELMPALEQRARVPASPHVKFVMKAVHQVATLVCRNKSNVLPSHLAYGGVAISIFCAGLSFTALGWPRALWQTACFAALYVEYLAFRYMARDFLSFQWDVLLLECGFIAVCASPCSTAATPFAAGVSVMSFRLLAFKLLFCSGICKLASGDQKWSSFTAMNYHYWTQPLPNFVSWHSYWGGNKRLQAIGAVTFEILGPLLILFGRWGRIVAFFCFVLLIVSIYVTGNYGFFNILSCVVCLALLDDSLLLFKFPSPLENA
;
A
#
# COMPACT_ATOMS: atom_id res chain seq x y z
N MET A 1 50.08 15.88 -18.64
CA MET A 1 50.95 15.81 -19.83
C MET A 1 52.09 14.83 -19.54
N HIS A 2 52.63 14.19 -20.58
CA HIS A 2 53.67 13.13 -20.55
C HIS A 2 53.31 11.78 -19.91
N ALA A 3 52.85 10.88 -20.78
CA ALA A 3 53.30 9.48 -20.85
C ALA A 3 54.69 9.43 -21.58
N PRO A 4 55.34 8.28 -21.93
CA PRO A 4 54.80 6.92 -22.02
C PRO A 4 55.75 5.71 -21.76
N SER A 5 55.20 4.53 -22.03
CA SER A 5 55.81 3.36 -22.74
C SER A 5 56.75 2.36 -22.03
N ARG A 6 56.51 1.08 -22.38
CA ARG A 6 57.28 -0.13 -22.08
C ARG A 6 58.31 -0.43 -23.18
N SER A 7 59.36 -1.19 -22.84
CA SER A 7 60.08 -2.13 -23.71
C SER A 7 60.66 -3.26 -22.80
N SER A 8 60.39 -4.56 -23.05
CA SER A 8 61.21 -5.55 -23.80
C SER A 8 62.62 -5.81 -23.20
N ALA A 9 63.19 -7.02 -23.13
CA ALA A 9 62.76 -8.39 -23.48
C ALA A 9 63.79 -9.42 -22.95
N GLY A 10 63.50 -10.72 -23.11
CA GLY A 10 64.45 -11.84 -22.94
C GLY A 10 64.59 -12.37 -21.51
N GLY A 11 64.79 -13.67 -21.28
CA GLY A 11 64.89 -14.80 -22.21
C GLY A 11 65.77 -15.90 -21.62
N GLY A 12 65.24 -17.12 -21.44
CA GLY A 12 65.98 -18.22 -20.81
C GLY A 12 65.11 -19.44 -20.48
N SER A 13 65.11 -20.41 -21.38
CA SER A 13 64.63 -21.79 -21.19
C SER A 13 65.85 -22.74 -21.21
N PRO A 14 65.70 -24.09 -21.10
CA PRO A 14 64.55 -24.92 -20.76
C PRO A 14 64.85 -25.65 -19.42
N SER A 15 64.56 -26.93 -19.08
CA SER A 15 63.85 -28.07 -19.71
C SER A 15 63.55 -29.13 -18.63
N GLU A 16 62.32 -29.65 -18.54
CA GLU A 16 62.07 -31.06 -18.20
C GLU A 16 60.68 -31.53 -18.68
N VAL A 17 60.56 -32.82 -19.01
CA VAL A 17 59.47 -33.38 -19.84
C VAL A 17 58.95 -34.68 -19.24
N CYS A 18 57.68 -34.68 -18.77
CA CYS A 18 56.62 -35.70 -18.99
C CYS A 18 56.91 -37.20 -18.58
N PRO A 19 55.95 -38.18 -18.64
CA PRO A 19 54.54 -38.18 -19.08
C PRO A 19 53.58 -38.92 -18.06
N PRO A 20 52.37 -39.44 -18.42
CA PRO A 20 51.28 -39.82 -17.48
C PRO A 20 50.88 -41.33 -17.47
N LEU A 21 49.78 -41.71 -16.79
CA LEU A 21 48.86 -42.89 -16.95
C LEU A 21 47.73 -42.77 -15.87
N GLN A 22 46.40 -42.86 -16.08
CA GLN A 22 45.47 -43.95 -16.52
C GLN A 22 45.54 -45.24 -15.66
N GLY A 23 44.45 -45.92 -15.23
CA GLY A 23 42.96 -45.81 -15.33
C GLY A 23 42.31 -46.78 -14.30
N ALA A 24 41.05 -47.26 -14.30
CA ALA A 24 39.82 -47.01 -15.08
C ALA A 24 38.56 -47.69 -14.41
N ALA A 25 37.34 -47.20 -14.70
CA ALA A 25 35.99 -47.86 -14.65
C ALA A 25 35.42 -48.39 -13.29
N ALA A 26 34.09 -48.52 -13.03
CA ALA A 26 32.87 -48.40 -13.86
C ALA A 26 31.58 -48.04 -13.04
N SER A 27 30.53 -47.51 -13.72
CA SER A 27 29.05 -47.53 -13.42
C SER A 27 28.52 -47.12 -12.03
N SER A 28 27.47 -46.27 -11.84
CA SER A 28 26.13 -46.29 -12.46
C SER A 28 25.31 -45.00 -12.19
N HIS A 29 24.12 -44.85 -12.82
CA HIS A 29 23.22 -43.69 -12.74
C HIS A 29 22.62 -43.36 -11.35
N SER A 30 22.47 -42.06 -11.03
CA SER A 30 21.22 -41.38 -10.57
C SER A 30 21.48 -39.91 -10.17
N PRO A 31 20.54 -38.95 -10.34
CA PRO A 31 20.73 -37.55 -9.96
C PRO A 31 20.45 -37.31 -8.46
N PRO A 32 21.07 -36.29 -7.83
CA PRO A 32 20.76 -35.93 -6.46
C PRO A 32 19.39 -35.25 -6.34
N SER A 33 18.52 -35.91 -5.57
CA SER A 33 17.37 -35.40 -4.80
C SER A 33 16.96 -33.93 -4.96
N GLN A 34 15.68 -33.72 -5.26
CA GLN A 34 14.97 -32.45 -5.06
C GLN A 34 15.18 -31.94 -3.63
N VAL A 35 15.50 -30.65 -3.50
CA VAL A 35 15.38 -29.93 -2.23
C VAL A 35 13.93 -29.46 -2.11
N ASP A 36 13.25 -29.86 -1.03
CA ASP A 36 11.87 -29.45 -0.77
C ASP A 36 11.74 -27.93 -0.76
N SER A 37 10.91 -27.40 -1.67
CA SER A 37 10.54 -26.00 -1.74
C SER A 37 9.53 -25.65 -0.64
N ALA A 38 10.02 -25.63 0.60
CA ALA A 38 9.27 -25.12 1.75
C ALA A 38 8.78 -23.70 1.44
N GLN A 39 7.45 -23.56 1.43
CA GLN A 39 6.72 -22.42 0.88
C GLN A 39 7.01 -21.12 1.65
N GLU A 40 7.97 -20.32 1.18
CA GLU A 40 8.36 -19.02 1.76
C GLU A 40 7.24 -17.97 1.61
N THR A 41 6.20 -18.09 2.44
CA THR A 41 5.23 -17.02 2.70
C THR A 41 5.81 -15.99 3.67
N GLY A 42 7.00 -15.49 3.33
CA GLY A 42 7.77 -14.49 4.08
C GLY A 42 7.41 -13.02 3.76
N ALA A 43 6.41 -12.79 2.90
CA ALA A 43 5.93 -11.45 2.59
C ALA A 43 5.29 -10.79 3.83
N SER A 44 5.70 -9.57 4.15
CA SER A 44 5.29 -8.89 5.39
C SER A 44 3.76 -8.89 5.59
N ALA A 45 3.30 -9.30 6.78
CA ALA A 45 1.86 -9.42 7.11
C ALA A 45 1.06 -8.11 6.96
N PHE A 46 1.76 -6.97 6.87
CA PHE A 46 1.20 -5.66 6.54
C PHE A 46 0.60 -5.63 5.12
N ALA A 47 1.20 -6.35 4.16
CA ALA A 47 0.83 -6.34 2.74
C ALA A 47 -0.27 -7.36 2.38
N SER A 48 -0.32 -8.52 3.04
CA SER A 48 -1.18 -9.64 2.64
C SER A 48 -2.59 -9.63 3.24
N SER A 49 -2.78 -8.99 4.39
CA SER A 49 -3.93 -9.28 5.28
C SER A 49 -5.29 -8.64 4.90
N PHE A 50 -5.40 -7.93 3.76
CA PHE A 50 -6.66 -7.27 3.34
C PHE A 50 -7.23 -7.72 1.98
N SER A 51 -6.59 -8.67 1.29
CA SER A 51 -7.06 -9.16 -0.02
C SER A 51 -8.04 -10.36 0.07
N THR A 52 -8.13 -11.00 1.25
CA THR A 52 -8.84 -12.28 1.47
C THR A 52 -10.37 -12.18 1.66
N ALA A 53 -11.01 -11.15 1.09
CA ALA A 53 -12.48 -11.02 1.08
C ALA A 53 -13.15 -11.55 -0.21
N ALA A 54 -12.37 -11.91 -1.24
CA ALA A 54 -12.88 -12.19 -2.60
C ALA A 54 -12.83 -13.67 -3.05
N LEU A 55 -12.39 -14.61 -2.19
CA LEU A 55 -12.40 -16.05 -2.49
C LEU A 55 -13.67 -16.72 -1.94
N ARG A 56 -14.74 -16.72 -2.73
CA ARG A 56 -15.92 -17.58 -2.50
C ARG A 56 -16.09 -18.59 -3.63
N SER A 57 -15.85 -19.85 -3.27
CA SER A 57 -16.59 -21.04 -3.75
C SER A 57 -16.92 -21.13 -5.26
N HIS A 58 -15.96 -21.59 -6.06
CA HIS A 58 -16.29 -22.48 -7.18
C HIS A 58 -16.17 -23.93 -6.73
N ALA A 59 -17.24 -24.46 -6.13
CA ALA A 59 -17.38 -25.89 -5.95
C ALA A 59 -17.90 -26.49 -7.26
N SER A 60 -17.00 -27.03 -8.09
CA SER A 60 -17.36 -27.74 -9.32
C SER A 60 -17.93 -29.12 -9.00
N SER A 61 -19.25 -29.27 -9.15
CA SER A 61 -19.92 -30.57 -9.06
C SER A 61 -19.69 -31.38 -10.35
N SER A 62 -18.65 -32.21 -10.36
CA SER A 62 -18.47 -33.28 -11.36
C SER A 62 -18.85 -34.62 -10.74
N ALA A 63 -19.86 -35.28 -11.31
CA ALA A 63 -20.32 -36.58 -10.86
C ALA A 63 -19.29 -37.69 -11.11
N SER A 64 -19.29 -38.73 -10.27
CA SER A 64 -18.64 -40.00 -10.56
C SER A 64 -19.62 -41.17 -10.34
N LEU A 65 -19.81 -41.96 -11.40
CA LEU A 65 -20.48 -43.26 -11.33
C LEU A 65 -19.45 -44.35 -10.98
N GLY A 66 -19.87 -45.27 -10.12
CA GLY A 66 -19.52 -46.70 -10.10
C GLY A 66 -18.07 -47.16 -10.25
N ALA A 67 -17.54 -47.81 -9.21
CA ALA A 67 -17.10 -49.22 -9.25
C ALA A 67 -16.59 -49.68 -7.88
N SER A 68 -16.91 -50.90 -7.47
CA SER A 68 -16.37 -51.56 -6.26
C SER A 68 -15.46 -52.72 -6.69
N GLY A 69 -14.30 -52.91 -6.05
CA GLY A 69 -13.41 -54.03 -6.39
C GLY A 69 -12.09 -54.15 -5.61
N ALA A 70 -12.13 -54.89 -4.49
CA ALA A 70 -11.10 -55.77 -3.93
C ALA A 70 -9.61 -55.32 -3.72
N ALA A 71 -9.27 -55.11 -2.44
CA ALA A 71 -8.22 -55.80 -1.66
C ALA A 71 -6.71 -55.83 -2.08
N SER A 72 -5.85 -55.28 -1.20
CA SER A 72 -4.70 -56.01 -0.59
C SER A 72 -4.06 -55.20 0.56
N LEU A 73 -3.31 -55.87 1.45
CA LEU A 73 -2.79 -55.36 2.75
C LEU A 73 -1.29 -54.91 2.63
N PRO A 74 -0.52 -54.70 3.72
CA PRO A 74 -0.38 -53.37 4.33
C PRO A 74 1.08 -52.91 4.46
N HIS A 75 1.34 -51.59 4.44
CA HIS A 75 2.62 -51.08 4.98
C HIS A 75 2.44 -49.83 5.85
N SER A 76 3.04 -49.91 7.03
CA SER A 76 2.95 -48.91 8.09
C SER A 76 3.98 -47.81 7.89
N SER A 77 3.57 -46.68 7.34
CA SER A 77 4.21 -45.39 7.57
C SER A 77 3.27 -44.51 8.38
N ARG A 78 3.46 -44.48 9.71
CA ARG A 78 2.88 -43.43 10.56
C ARG A 78 3.56 -42.10 10.22
N VAL A 79 3.08 -41.43 9.19
CA VAL A 79 3.12 -39.97 9.15
C VAL A 79 2.31 -39.51 10.37
N PRO A 80 2.84 -38.65 11.25
CA PRO A 80 2.01 -38.02 12.26
C PRO A 80 0.90 -37.28 11.52
N SER A 81 -0.35 -37.64 11.78
CA SER A 81 -1.47 -36.79 11.40
C SER A 81 -1.23 -35.46 12.11
N ASP A 82 -0.83 -34.45 11.33
CA ASP A 82 -0.64 -33.10 11.82
C ASP A 82 -1.98 -32.70 12.45
N ASP A 83 -2.02 -32.67 13.78
CA ASP A 83 -3.25 -32.50 14.53
C ASP A 83 -3.93 -31.25 13.99
N THR A 84 -5.24 -31.32 13.78
CA THR A 84 -6.07 -30.18 13.41
C THR A 84 -6.08 -29.20 14.57
N GLN A 85 -4.98 -28.47 14.74
CA GLN A 85 -4.79 -27.43 15.72
C GLN A 85 -5.64 -26.27 15.24
N THR A 86 -6.93 -26.37 15.59
CA THR A 86 -8.00 -25.43 15.28
C THR A 86 -7.46 -24.03 15.51
N ARG A 87 -7.14 -23.32 14.42
CA ARG A 87 -6.42 -22.04 14.49
C ARG A 87 -7.35 -20.99 15.10
N VAL A 88 -7.36 -20.91 16.43
CA VAL A 88 -8.07 -19.87 17.17
C VAL A 88 -7.29 -18.56 17.02
N SER A 89 -7.44 -17.93 15.85
CA SER A 89 -7.26 -16.48 15.76
C SER A 89 -8.17 -15.83 16.79
N ILE A 90 -7.68 -14.83 17.51
CA ILE A 90 -8.46 -14.09 18.52
C ILE A 90 -9.78 -13.54 17.93
N PHE A 91 -9.85 -13.37 16.61
CA PHE A 91 -11.03 -12.85 15.91
C PHE A 91 -12.07 -13.91 15.56
N ASN A 92 -11.79 -15.21 15.77
CA ASN A 92 -12.82 -16.26 15.76
C ASN A 92 -13.73 -16.21 17.00
N LEU A 93 -13.40 -15.39 18.02
CA LEU A 93 -14.20 -15.21 19.24
C LEU A 93 -15.30 -14.16 19.12
N LEU A 94 -15.21 -13.22 18.17
CA LEU A 94 -16.19 -12.14 18.02
C LEU A 94 -17.20 -12.46 16.90
N PRO A 95 -18.50 -12.64 17.22
CA PRO A 95 -19.50 -12.88 16.19
C PRO A 95 -19.63 -11.65 15.26
N PRO A 96 -20.01 -11.82 13.98
CA PRO A 96 -20.13 -10.69 13.04
C PRO A 96 -21.08 -9.57 13.49
N SER A 97 -22.05 -9.87 14.36
CA SER A 97 -22.90 -8.89 15.04
C SER A 97 -22.13 -7.98 15.99
N ALA A 98 -21.22 -8.52 16.79
CA ALA A 98 -20.36 -7.75 17.70
C ALA A 98 -19.40 -6.85 16.92
N CYS A 99 -18.79 -7.37 15.85
CA CYS A 99 -17.94 -6.55 14.97
C CYS A 99 -18.71 -5.36 14.38
N ARG A 100 -19.94 -5.57 13.87
CA ARG A 100 -20.79 -4.47 13.41
C ARG A 100 -21.14 -3.48 14.51
N ALA A 101 -21.52 -3.95 15.70
CA ALA A 101 -21.85 -3.09 16.84
C ALA A 101 -20.65 -2.22 17.26
N ILE A 102 -19.45 -2.80 17.36
CA ILE A 102 -18.20 -2.08 17.65
C ILE A 102 -17.93 -1.04 16.55
N SER A 103 -18.08 -1.40 15.27
CA SER A 103 -17.91 -0.44 14.17
C SER A 103 -18.89 0.73 14.26
N TYR A 104 -20.17 0.49 14.54
CA TYR A 104 -21.16 1.56 14.69
C TYR A 104 -20.87 2.45 15.91
N LEU A 105 -20.46 1.88 17.05
CA LEU A 105 -20.08 2.63 18.24
C LEU A 105 -18.85 3.51 18.00
N LEU A 106 -17.82 2.97 17.34
CA LEU A 106 -16.61 3.75 16.97
C LEU A 106 -16.94 4.89 16.01
N VAL A 107 -17.71 4.63 14.95
CA VAL A 107 -18.13 5.68 14.00
C VAL A 107 -18.98 6.73 14.71
N CYS A 108 -19.94 6.33 15.54
CA CYS A 108 -20.77 7.26 16.31
C CYS A 108 -19.94 8.14 17.26
N GLY A 109 -19.02 7.54 18.04
CA GLY A 109 -18.14 8.27 18.95
C GLY A 109 -17.20 9.23 18.22
N LEU A 110 -16.61 8.82 17.10
CA LEU A 110 -15.77 9.69 16.27
C LEU A 110 -16.59 10.84 15.67
N SER A 111 -17.82 10.57 15.21
CA SER A 111 -18.73 11.60 14.70
C SER A 111 -19.15 12.61 15.77
N LEU A 112 -19.45 12.17 17.00
CA LEU A 112 -19.81 13.04 18.12
C LEU A 112 -18.62 13.91 18.58
N SER A 113 -17.44 13.31 18.75
CA SER A 113 -16.19 14.03 19.07
C SER A 113 -15.88 15.12 18.05
N ALA A 114 -16.05 14.80 16.76
CA ALA A 114 -15.82 15.75 15.67
C ALA A 114 -16.92 16.81 15.53
N LEU A 115 -18.20 16.48 15.77
CA LEU A 115 -19.31 17.45 15.74
C LEU A 115 -19.17 18.49 16.86
N SER A 116 -18.75 18.06 18.05
CA SER A 116 -18.35 18.98 19.13
C SER A 116 -17.20 19.90 18.67
N SER A 117 -16.18 19.34 18.01
CA SER A 117 -15.03 20.13 17.52
C SER A 117 -15.37 21.06 16.35
N LEU A 118 -16.39 20.75 15.55
CA LEU A 118 -16.88 21.54 14.41
C LEU A 118 -17.53 22.86 14.86
N ALA A 119 -18.12 22.89 16.06
CA ALA A 119 -18.73 24.09 16.63
C ALA A 119 -17.70 25.07 17.23
N THR A 120 -16.47 24.61 17.51
CA THR A 120 -15.46 25.38 18.28
C THR A 120 -14.24 25.80 17.46
N TYR A 121 -13.87 25.05 16.41
CA TYR A 121 -12.61 25.28 15.70
C TYR A 121 -12.77 25.28 14.17
N PHE A 122 -11.98 26.13 13.50
CA PHE A 122 -11.85 26.16 12.04
C PHE A 122 -10.83 25.13 11.53
N HIS A 123 -11.06 24.65 10.31
CA HIS A 123 -10.33 23.55 9.70
C HIS A 123 -10.04 23.79 8.19
N VAL A 124 -10.19 25.02 7.71
CA VAL A 124 -10.06 25.38 6.28
C VAL A 124 -8.59 25.34 5.87
N ALA A 125 -7.70 25.90 6.68
CA ALA A 125 -6.26 25.89 6.40
C ALA A 125 -5.69 24.47 6.53
N VAL A 126 -6.08 23.70 7.55
CA VAL A 126 -5.72 22.28 7.70
C VAL A 126 -6.16 21.48 6.48
N LEU A 127 -7.39 21.70 5.99
CA LEU A 127 -7.87 21.01 4.80
C LEU A 127 -7.03 21.35 3.55
N GLN A 128 -6.66 22.61 3.35
CA GLN A 128 -5.80 23.01 2.23
C GLN A 128 -4.41 22.35 2.30
N VAL A 129 -3.79 22.27 3.49
CA VAL A 129 -2.50 21.56 3.68
C VAL A 129 -2.64 20.06 3.43
N ILE A 130 -3.75 19.43 3.84
CA ILE A 130 -4.03 18.02 3.53
C ILE A 130 -4.16 17.81 2.02
N LEU A 131 -4.96 18.62 1.32
CA LEU A 131 -5.13 18.51 -0.13
C LEU A 131 -3.78 18.70 -0.86
N PHE A 132 -2.99 19.71 -0.48
CA PHE A 132 -1.64 19.92 -0.99
C PHE A 132 -0.74 18.67 -0.79
N GLY A 133 -0.73 18.12 0.42
CA GLY A 133 0.05 16.91 0.74
C GLY A 133 -0.40 15.66 -0.03
N ILE A 134 -1.70 15.50 -0.29
CA ILE A 134 -2.24 14.41 -1.12
C ILE A 134 -1.81 14.61 -2.58
N ALA A 135 -1.85 15.83 -3.11
CA ALA A 135 -1.36 16.13 -4.47
C ALA A 135 0.13 15.81 -4.62
N LEU A 136 0.98 16.18 -3.64
CA LEU A 136 2.39 15.76 -3.63
C LEU A 136 2.57 14.24 -3.50
N SER A 137 1.72 13.55 -2.72
CA SER A 137 1.75 12.10 -2.59
C SER A 137 1.42 11.40 -3.91
N TYR A 138 0.45 11.91 -4.68
CA TYR A 138 0.19 11.48 -6.05
C TYR A 138 1.40 11.74 -6.96
N ALA A 139 2.03 12.92 -6.91
CA ALA A 139 3.20 13.22 -7.72
C ALA A 139 4.35 12.21 -7.47
N LEU A 140 4.61 11.85 -6.21
CA LEU A 140 5.63 10.86 -5.85
C LEU A 140 5.25 9.44 -6.29
N ALA A 141 3.98 9.03 -6.12
CA ALA A 141 3.50 7.72 -6.55
C ALA A 141 3.61 7.56 -8.08
N PHE A 142 3.13 8.55 -8.84
CA PHE A 142 3.21 8.57 -10.30
C PHE A 142 4.65 8.66 -10.80
N LEU A 143 5.53 9.46 -10.18
CA LEU A 143 6.94 9.58 -10.59
C LEU A 143 7.72 8.27 -10.33
N SER A 144 7.42 7.58 -9.23
CA SER A 144 7.96 6.25 -8.96
C SER A 144 7.47 5.23 -9.98
N LEU A 145 6.19 5.28 -10.34
CA LEU A 145 5.58 4.38 -11.33
C LEU A 145 6.09 4.63 -12.75
N ALA A 146 6.27 5.89 -13.17
CA ALA A 146 6.65 6.27 -14.53
C ALA A 146 7.96 5.64 -15.01
N ARG A 147 8.92 5.38 -14.11
CA ARG A 147 10.19 4.72 -14.45
C ARG A 147 10.08 3.22 -14.72
N GLN A 148 9.02 2.57 -14.27
CA GLN A 148 8.85 1.11 -14.33
C GLN A 148 7.61 0.68 -15.12
N ALA A 149 6.63 1.58 -15.33
CA ALA A 149 5.32 1.26 -15.92
C ALA A 149 5.42 0.51 -17.26
N ASP A 150 6.36 0.88 -18.14
CA ASP A 150 6.52 0.25 -19.46
C ASP A 150 7.04 -1.19 -19.36
N GLY A 151 7.91 -1.48 -18.40
CA GLY A 151 8.40 -2.83 -18.12
C GLY A 151 7.41 -3.69 -17.33
N LEU A 152 6.57 -3.08 -16.50
CA LEU A 152 5.54 -3.79 -15.73
C LEU A 152 4.31 -4.13 -16.58
N ILE A 153 3.79 -3.15 -17.32
CA ILE A 153 2.48 -3.20 -18.00
C ILE A 153 2.52 -2.70 -19.46
N GLY A 154 3.69 -2.68 -20.09
CA GLY A 154 3.81 -2.41 -21.53
C GLY A 154 2.91 -3.36 -22.34
N PRO A 155 2.13 -2.87 -23.32
CA PRO A 155 1.09 -3.66 -24.01
C PRO A 155 1.51 -5.06 -24.50
N LYS A 156 2.75 -5.18 -25.00
CA LYS A 156 3.29 -6.39 -25.66
C LYS A 156 4.53 -7.00 -24.99
N VAL A 157 5.22 -6.26 -24.12
CA VAL A 157 6.55 -6.62 -23.57
C VAL A 157 6.62 -6.41 -22.05
N GLY A 158 5.54 -5.95 -21.42
CA GLY A 158 5.46 -5.86 -19.96
C GLY A 158 5.40 -7.24 -19.31
N ILE A 159 5.85 -7.35 -18.06
CA ILE A 159 5.73 -8.59 -17.26
C ILE A 159 4.25 -9.01 -17.11
N LEU A 160 3.34 -8.04 -17.03
CA LEU A 160 1.88 -8.22 -17.11
C LEU A 160 1.37 -7.49 -18.38
N PRO A 161 1.39 -8.11 -19.57
CA PRO A 161 0.98 -7.47 -20.81
C PRO A 161 -0.44 -6.90 -20.74
N LEU A 162 -0.60 -5.63 -21.13
CA LEU A 162 -1.90 -4.97 -21.04
C LEU A 162 -2.88 -5.42 -22.14
N ASP A 163 -2.38 -5.80 -23.33
CA ASP A 163 -3.23 -6.24 -24.45
C ASP A 163 -4.06 -7.49 -24.07
N GLU A 164 -3.48 -8.40 -23.28
CA GLU A 164 -4.17 -9.61 -22.75
C GLU A 164 -5.29 -9.27 -21.75
N LEU A 165 -5.15 -8.17 -21.02
CA LEU A 165 -6.08 -7.74 -19.98
C LEU A 165 -7.27 -6.91 -20.54
N MET A 166 -7.10 -6.29 -21.71
CA MET A 166 -8.12 -5.42 -22.31
C MET A 166 -9.52 -6.06 -22.46
N PRO A 167 -9.68 -7.32 -22.93
CA PRO A 167 -10.98 -7.97 -23.01
C PRO A 167 -11.65 -8.14 -21.64
N ALA A 168 -10.86 -8.44 -20.60
CA ALA A 168 -11.37 -8.59 -19.23
C ALA A 168 -11.80 -7.25 -18.62
N LEU A 169 -11.09 -6.15 -18.91
CA LEU A 169 -11.51 -4.80 -18.51
C LEU A 169 -12.78 -4.35 -19.23
N GLU A 170 -12.90 -4.65 -20.53
CA GLU A 170 -14.10 -4.38 -21.30
C GLU A 170 -15.32 -5.17 -20.77
N GLN A 171 -15.14 -6.47 -20.48
CA GLN A 171 -16.17 -7.29 -19.88
C GLN A 171 -16.60 -6.73 -18.51
N ARG A 172 -15.65 -6.39 -17.63
CA ARG A 172 -15.92 -5.77 -16.31
C ARG A 172 -16.69 -4.46 -16.42
N ALA A 173 -16.37 -3.60 -17.39
CA ALA A 173 -17.08 -2.35 -17.63
C ALA A 173 -18.53 -2.54 -18.13
N ARG A 174 -18.87 -3.71 -18.70
CA ARG A 174 -20.21 -4.06 -19.19
C ARG A 174 -21.11 -4.76 -18.15
N VAL A 175 -20.55 -5.23 -17.03
CA VAL A 175 -21.31 -5.95 -15.98
C VAL A 175 -22.47 -5.08 -15.42
N PRO A 176 -23.64 -5.66 -15.11
CA PRO A 176 -24.71 -4.96 -14.38
C PRO A 176 -24.26 -4.47 -12.99
N ALA A 177 -23.81 -3.22 -12.91
CA ALA A 177 -23.52 -2.49 -11.68
C ALA A 177 -24.31 -1.17 -11.60
N SER A 178 -24.19 -0.46 -10.46
CA SER A 178 -24.80 0.87 -10.30
C SER A 178 -24.26 1.88 -11.31
N PRO A 179 -25.02 2.95 -11.65
CA PRO A 179 -24.61 3.92 -12.67
C PRO A 179 -23.23 4.54 -12.41
N HIS A 180 -22.90 4.84 -11.14
CA HIS A 180 -21.62 5.40 -10.75
C HIS A 180 -20.45 4.41 -10.98
N VAL A 181 -20.64 3.13 -10.65
CA VAL A 181 -19.61 2.10 -10.88
C VAL A 181 -19.40 1.90 -12.39
N LYS A 182 -20.48 1.87 -13.19
CA LYS A 182 -20.38 1.80 -14.66
C LYS A 182 -19.62 3.00 -15.24
N PHE A 183 -19.90 4.22 -14.75
CA PHE A 183 -19.19 5.43 -15.17
C PHE A 183 -17.68 5.35 -14.89
N VAL A 184 -17.30 5.01 -13.64
CA VAL A 184 -15.89 4.90 -13.24
C VAL A 184 -15.18 3.78 -14.01
N MET A 185 -15.80 2.60 -14.15
CA MET A 185 -15.19 1.49 -14.91
C MET A 185 -15.08 1.79 -16.41
N LYS A 186 -16.01 2.56 -16.99
CA LYS A 186 -15.89 3.06 -18.36
C LYS A 186 -14.73 4.03 -18.51
N ALA A 187 -14.53 4.94 -17.55
CA ALA A 187 -13.40 5.87 -17.56
C ALA A 187 -12.05 5.13 -17.40
N VAL A 188 -11.96 4.16 -16.49
CA VAL A 188 -10.80 3.26 -16.35
C VAL A 188 -10.51 2.51 -17.65
N HIS A 189 -11.52 1.93 -18.29
CA HIS A 189 -11.35 1.24 -19.57
C HIS A 189 -10.90 2.22 -20.67
N GLN A 190 -11.43 3.44 -20.72
CA GLN A 190 -11.00 4.47 -21.67
C GLN A 190 -9.52 4.81 -21.49
N VAL A 191 -9.04 5.03 -20.26
CA VAL A 191 -7.61 5.26 -19.96
C VAL A 191 -6.76 4.08 -20.44
N ALA A 192 -7.15 2.84 -20.14
CA ALA A 192 -6.44 1.65 -20.61
C ALA A 192 -6.42 1.54 -22.16
N THR A 193 -7.52 1.89 -22.84
CA THR A 193 -7.54 1.89 -24.33
C THR A 193 -6.58 2.90 -24.96
N LEU A 194 -6.21 3.99 -24.28
CA LEU A 194 -5.23 4.95 -24.82
C LEU A 194 -3.84 4.31 -24.96
N VAL A 195 -3.50 3.36 -24.09
CA VAL A 195 -2.22 2.66 -24.07
C VAL A 195 -2.16 1.55 -25.13
N CYS A 196 -3.23 0.76 -25.25
CA CYS A 196 -3.27 -0.39 -26.16
C CYS A 196 -3.64 -0.05 -27.61
N ARG A 197 -4.44 1.00 -27.86
CA ARG A 197 -5.04 1.19 -29.19
C ARG A 197 -4.07 1.88 -30.16
N ASN A 198 -3.47 1.04 -31.00
CA ASN A 198 -2.35 1.27 -31.91
C ASN A 198 -2.55 2.40 -32.96
N LYS A 199 -2.55 3.68 -32.55
CA LYS A 199 -2.39 4.85 -33.42
C LYS A 199 -1.51 5.99 -32.86
N SER A 200 -1.27 6.04 -31.54
CA SER A 200 -0.68 7.23 -30.89
C SER A 200 0.55 6.98 -30.01
N ASN A 201 1.11 5.77 -29.97
CA ASN A 201 2.35 5.42 -29.24
C ASN A 201 2.39 5.91 -27.77
N VAL A 202 1.24 5.92 -27.08
CA VAL A 202 1.16 6.30 -25.67
C VAL A 202 1.64 5.13 -24.81
N LEU A 203 2.85 5.26 -24.27
CA LEU A 203 3.39 4.30 -23.32
C LEU A 203 2.75 4.50 -21.93
N PRO A 204 2.64 3.44 -21.10
CA PRO A 204 2.25 3.56 -19.68
C PRO A 204 3.00 4.67 -18.93
N SER A 205 4.30 4.85 -19.18
CA SER A 205 5.13 5.91 -18.61
C SER A 205 4.66 7.31 -18.98
N HIS A 206 4.21 7.53 -20.23
CA HIS A 206 3.68 8.82 -20.69
C HIS A 206 2.42 9.22 -19.92
N LEU A 207 1.51 8.27 -19.66
CA LEU A 207 0.37 8.52 -18.78
C LEU A 207 0.85 8.90 -17.37
N ALA A 208 1.72 8.10 -16.76
CA ALA A 208 2.21 8.37 -15.41
C ALA A 208 2.91 9.74 -15.28
N TYR A 209 3.67 10.20 -16.29
CA TYR A 209 4.20 11.56 -16.31
C TYR A 209 3.11 12.63 -16.45
N GLY A 210 2.00 12.33 -17.15
CA GLY A 210 0.77 13.13 -17.12
C GLY A 210 0.19 13.24 -15.71
N GLY A 211 0.04 12.13 -14.99
CA GLY A 211 -0.33 12.09 -13.58
C GLY A 211 0.59 12.93 -12.69
N VAL A 212 1.92 12.90 -12.90
CA VAL A 212 2.87 13.82 -12.23
C VAL A 212 2.56 15.28 -12.53
N ALA A 213 2.35 15.65 -13.80
CA ALA A 213 2.09 17.02 -14.20
C ALA A 213 0.78 17.56 -13.60
N ILE A 214 -0.30 16.78 -13.64
CA ILE A 214 -1.59 17.11 -13.02
C ILE A 214 -1.42 17.25 -11.49
N SER A 215 -0.63 16.38 -10.86
CA SER A 215 -0.34 16.44 -9.42
C SER A 215 0.41 17.72 -9.02
N ILE A 216 1.44 18.10 -9.77
CA ILE A 216 2.21 19.33 -9.51
C ILE A 216 1.35 20.57 -9.75
N PHE A 217 0.55 20.60 -10.80
CA PHE A 217 -0.42 21.67 -11.05
C PHE A 217 -1.45 21.78 -9.91
N CYS A 218 -2.03 20.65 -9.48
CA CYS A 218 -2.96 20.57 -8.35
C CYS A 218 -2.35 21.07 -7.03
N ALA A 219 -1.09 20.72 -6.77
CA ALA A 219 -0.34 21.26 -5.62
C ALA A 219 -0.14 22.77 -5.76
N GLY A 220 0.29 23.25 -6.93
CA GLY A 220 0.48 24.67 -7.25
C GLY A 220 -0.76 25.54 -7.07
N LEU A 221 -1.95 25.02 -7.43
CA LEU A 221 -3.24 25.69 -7.20
C LEU A 221 -3.45 26.07 -5.72
N SER A 222 -2.89 25.31 -4.77
CA SER A 222 -3.03 25.58 -3.33
C SER A 222 -2.42 26.94 -2.92
N PHE A 223 -1.41 27.43 -3.64
CA PHE A 223 -0.79 28.74 -3.39
C PHE A 223 -1.55 29.92 -4.03
N THR A 224 -2.67 29.67 -4.74
CA THR A 224 -3.42 30.71 -5.45
C THR A 224 -4.59 31.24 -4.61
N ALA A 225 -4.75 32.56 -4.53
CA ALA A 225 -5.88 33.21 -3.85
C ALA A 225 -7.20 33.17 -4.67
N LEU A 226 -7.36 32.23 -5.60
CA LEU A 226 -8.45 32.20 -6.60
C LEU A 226 -9.78 31.62 -6.07
N GLY A 227 -10.03 31.63 -4.75
CA GLY A 227 -11.32 31.28 -4.13
C GLY A 227 -12.00 30.02 -4.69
N TRP A 228 -13.22 30.17 -5.21
CA TRP A 228 -14.01 29.08 -5.83
C TRP A 228 -13.39 28.52 -7.12
N PRO A 229 -12.93 29.34 -8.10
CA PRO A 229 -12.17 28.84 -9.26
C PRO A 229 -11.00 27.90 -8.91
N ARG A 230 -10.21 28.20 -7.86
CA ARG A 230 -9.17 27.28 -7.36
C ARG A 230 -9.78 25.92 -7.00
N ALA A 231 -10.83 25.95 -6.18
CA ALA A 231 -11.48 24.74 -5.66
C ALA A 231 -12.07 23.87 -6.78
N LEU A 232 -12.65 24.48 -7.83
CA LEU A 232 -13.16 23.76 -9.00
C LEU A 232 -12.04 23.09 -9.81
N TRP A 233 -10.95 23.81 -10.11
CA TRP A 233 -9.79 23.20 -10.80
C TRP A 233 -9.13 22.10 -9.96
N GLN A 234 -9.01 22.30 -8.66
CA GLN A 234 -8.45 21.31 -7.74
C GLN A 234 -9.33 20.04 -7.67
N THR A 235 -10.66 20.20 -7.69
CA THR A 235 -11.63 19.09 -7.80
C THR A 235 -11.44 18.30 -9.09
N ALA A 236 -11.31 19.00 -10.23
CA ALA A 236 -11.09 18.36 -11.53
C ALA A 236 -9.75 17.62 -11.58
N CYS A 237 -8.69 18.18 -10.99
CA CYS A 237 -7.39 17.52 -10.88
C CYS A 237 -7.47 16.24 -10.04
N PHE A 238 -8.06 16.27 -8.85
CA PHE A 238 -8.20 15.05 -8.04
C PHE A 238 -9.10 14.01 -8.71
N ALA A 239 -10.12 14.41 -9.46
CA ALA A 239 -10.97 13.48 -10.20
C ALA A 239 -10.16 12.77 -11.31
N ALA A 240 -9.33 13.51 -12.05
CA ALA A 240 -8.42 12.95 -13.03
C ALA A 240 -7.39 12.00 -12.38
N LEU A 241 -6.69 12.46 -11.34
CA LEU A 241 -5.69 11.66 -10.61
C LEU A 241 -6.27 10.37 -10.03
N TYR A 242 -7.48 10.44 -9.44
CA TYR A 242 -8.17 9.27 -8.91
C TYR A 242 -8.51 8.26 -10.02
N VAL A 243 -9.09 8.71 -11.14
CA VAL A 243 -9.45 7.82 -12.27
C VAL A 243 -8.21 7.22 -12.93
N GLU A 244 -7.17 8.02 -13.13
CA GLU A 244 -5.92 7.58 -13.75
C GLU A 244 -5.18 6.58 -12.87
N TYR A 245 -5.02 6.86 -11.58
CA TYR A 245 -4.35 5.94 -10.65
C TYR A 245 -5.17 4.68 -10.40
N LEU A 246 -6.51 4.77 -10.42
CA LEU A 246 -7.40 3.61 -10.39
C LEU A 246 -7.25 2.76 -11.65
N ALA A 247 -7.06 3.38 -12.82
CA ALA A 247 -6.77 2.67 -14.05
C ALA A 247 -5.42 1.93 -13.95
N PHE A 248 -4.36 2.60 -13.48
CA PHE A 248 -3.07 1.94 -13.20
C PHE A 248 -3.21 0.78 -12.22
N ARG A 249 -3.99 0.91 -11.15
CA ARG A 249 -4.27 -0.20 -10.22
C ARG A 249 -4.90 -1.41 -10.92
N TYR A 250 -5.88 -1.19 -11.79
CA TYR A 250 -6.49 -2.27 -12.57
C TYR A 250 -5.56 -2.86 -13.64
N MET A 251 -4.74 -2.02 -14.29
CA MET A 251 -3.78 -2.42 -15.32
C MET A 251 -2.64 -3.26 -14.74
N ALA A 252 -2.02 -2.78 -13.65
CA ALA A 252 -0.83 -3.35 -13.02
C ALA A 252 -1.12 -4.46 -12.00
N ARG A 253 -2.38 -4.69 -11.65
CA ARG A 253 -2.87 -5.81 -10.83
C ARG A 253 -2.02 -6.01 -9.58
N ASP A 254 -1.17 -7.04 -9.57
CA ASP A 254 -0.39 -7.47 -8.42
C ASP A 254 0.60 -6.38 -7.95
N PHE A 255 1.19 -5.62 -8.88
CA PHE A 255 2.17 -4.57 -8.56
C PHE A 255 1.58 -3.36 -7.82
N LEU A 256 0.29 -3.07 -7.99
CA LEU A 256 -0.44 -1.96 -7.34
C LEU A 256 -1.58 -2.48 -6.43
N SER A 257 -1.44 -3.72 -5.93
CA SER A 257 -2.44 -4.37 -5.09
C SER A 257 -2.36 -3.94 -3.61
N PHE A 258 -1.30 -3.24 -3.22
CA PHE A 258 -0.96 -2.96 -1.82
C PHE A 258 -1.89 -1.93 -1.15
N GLN A 259 -1.83 -1.89 0.18
CA GLN A 259 -2.66 -1.03 1.03
C GLN A 259 -2.34 0.46 0.86
N TRP A 260 -1.10 0.82 0.53
CA TRP A 260 -0.74 2.21 0.25
C TRP A 260 -1.40 2.72 -1.04
N ASP A 261 -1.56 1.85 -2.05
CA ASP A 261 -2.26 2.17 -3.30
C ASP A 261 -3.78 2.33 -3.03
N VAL A 262 -4.34 1.54 -2.10
CA VAL A 262 -5.73 1.71 -1.63
C VAL A 262 -5.89 3.05 -0.89
N LEU A 263 -4.98 3.34 0.06
CA LEU A 263 -5.02 4.56 0.87
C LEU A 263 -4.96 5.82 -0.01
N LEU A 264 -4.10 5.84 -1.05
CA LEU A 264 -4.00 6.97 -1.97
C LEU A 264 -5.30 7.18 -2.77
N LEU A 265 -5.95 6.11 -3.20
CA LEU A 265 -7.26 6.18 -3.86
C LEU A 265 -8.36 6.67 -2.92
N GLU A 266 -8.39 6.20 -1.66
CA GLU A 266 -9.35 6.67 -0.65
C GLU A 266 -9.13 8.16 -0.32
N CYS A 267 -7.87 8.57 -0.15
CA CYS A 267 -7.50 9.98 -0.01
C CYS A 267 -7.93 10.82 -1.21
N GLY A 268 -7.68 10.33 -2.45
CA GLY A 268 -8.08 11.02 -3.67
C GLY A 268 -9.59 11.16 -3.82
N PHE A 269 -10.34 10.09 -3.53
CA PHE A 269 -11.80 10.13 -3.55
C PHE A 269 -12.37 11.15 -2.55
N ILE A 270 -11.85 11.17 -1.31
CA ILE A 270 -12.23 12.20 -0.33
C ILE A 270 -11.79 13.58 -0.80
N ALA A 271 -10.61 13.72 -1.41
CA ALA A 271 -10.08 14.98 -1.91
C ALA A 271 -10.93 15.60 -3.06
N VAL A 272 -11.55 14.77 -3.92
CA VAL A 272 -12.55 15.23 -4.91
C VAL A 272 -13.71 15.91 -4.20
N CYS A 273 -14.31 15.27 -3.20
CA CYS A 273 -15.44 15.83 -2.46
C CYS A 273 -15.05 17.00 -1.54
N ALA A 274 -13.82 17.02 -1.03
CA ALA A 274 -13.33 18.00 -0.07
C ALA A 274 -12.76 19.28 -0.69
N SER A 275 -12.31 19.23 -1.95
CA SER A 275 -11.82 20.40 -2.67
C SER A 275 -12.79 21.60 -2.70
N PRO A 276 -14.09 21.47 -3.03
CA PRO A 276 -15.05 22.59 -2.95
C PRO A 276 -15.26 23.10 -1.50
N CYS A 277 -15.01 22.26 -0.51
CA CYS A 277 -15.12 22.60 0.91
C CYS A 277 -13.89 23.36 1.45
N SER A 278 -12.83 23.54 0.65
CA SER A 278 -11.55 24.16 1.08
C SER A 278 -11.54 25.70 1.03
N THR A 279 -12.71 26.36 1.12
CA THR A 279 -12.86 27.81 0.93
C THR A 279 -13.32 28.48 2.22
N ALA A 280 -12.89 29.73 2.48
CA ALA A 280 -13.30 30.48 3.67
C ALA A 280 -14.83 30.66 3.81
N ALA A 281 -15.57 30.59 2.70
CA ALA A 281 -17.04 30.61 2.67
C ALA A 281 -17.71 29.28 3.10
N THR A 282 -16.96 28.19 3.25
CA THR A 282 -17.50 26.84 3.53
C THR A 282 -16.91 26.17 4.79
N PRO A 283 -16.75 26.87 5.94
CA PRO A 283 -15.98 26.38 7.09
C PRO A 283 -16.58 25.12 7.74
N PHE A 284 -17.91 25.01 7.79
CA PHE A 284 -18.59 23.81 8.29
C PHE A 284 -18.29 22.58 7.39
N ALA A 285 -18.39 22.76 6.07
CA ALA A 285 -18.09 21.69 5.11
C ALA A 285 -16.62 21.28 5.16
N ALA A 286 -15.70 22.24 5.38
CA ALA A 286 -14.28 21.96 5.59
C ALA A 286 -14.05 21.03 6.79
N GLY A 287 -14.71 21.30 7.92
CA GLY A 287 -14.61 20.44 9.11
C GLY A 287 -15.23 19.05 8.91
N VAL A 288 -16.30 18.91 8.11
CA VAL A 288 -16.86 17.62 7.71
C VAL A 288 -15.87 16.85 6.81
N SER A 289 -15.21 17.52 5.86
CA SER A 289 -14.16 16.90 5.05
C SER A 289 -12.97 16.44 5.89
N VAL A 290 -12.52 17.26 6.85
CA VAL A 290 -11.46 16.89 7.79
C VAL A 290 -11.89 15.73 8.70
N MET A 291 -13.16 15.64 9.10
CA MET A 291 -13.68 14.43 9.76
C MET A 291 -13.49 13.17 8.89
N SER A 292 -13.78 13.20 7.59
CA SER A 292 -13.54 12.04 6.71
C SER A 292 -12.08 11.59 6.73
N PHE A 293 -11.13 12.55 6.75
CA PHE A 293 -9.70 12.23 6.91
C PHE A 293 -9.33 11.75 8.32
N ARG A 294 -9.99 12.22 9.39
CA ARG A 294 -9.83 11.67 10.76
C ARG A 294 -10.30 10.21 10.86
N LEU A 295 -11.42 9.88 10.23
CA LEU A 295 -11.91 8.50 10.13
C LEU A 295 -10.92 7.63 9.35
N LEU A 296 -10.31 8.18 8.29
CA LEU A 296 -9.26 7.49 7.53
C LEU A 296 -7.97 7.29 8.35
N ALA A 297 -7.54 8.29 9.13
CA ALA A 297 -6.41 8.18 10.07
C ALA A 297 -6.66 7.13 11.15
N PHE A 298 -7.86 7.14 11.76
CA PHE A 298 -8.30 6.11 12.71
C PHE A 298 -8.21 4.73 12.07
N LYS A 299 -8.82 4.54 10.89
CA LYS A 299 -8.84 3.27 10.16
C LYS A 299 -7.42 2.79 9.86
N LEU A 300 -6.55 3.67 9.37
CA LEU A 300 -5.18 3.33 8.99
C LEU A 300 -4.40 2.67 10.14
N LEU A 301 -4.33 3.33 11.30
CA LEU A 301 -3.59 2.81 12.46
C LEU A 301 -4.34 1.62 13.11
N PHE A 302 -5.66 1.75 13.33
CA PHE A 302 -6.44 0.71 14.01
C PHE A 302 -6.45 -0.60 13.22
N CYS A 303 -6.70 -0.55 11.91
CA CYS A 303 -6.66 -1.73 11.06
C CYS A 303 -5.24 -2.32 10.93
N SER A 304 -4.18 -1.50 11.02
CA SER A 304 -2.79 -1.98 11.05
C SER A 304 -2.48 -2.80 12.32
N GLY A 305 -2.98 -2.37 13.48
CA GLY A 305 -2.82 -3.12 14.73
C GLY A 305 -3.70 -4.38 14.79
N ILE A 306 -4.96 -4.25 14.37
CA ILE A 306 -5.92 -5.36 14.33
C ILE A 306 -5.48 -6.45 13.35
N CYS A 307 -4.97 -6.11 12.15
CA CYS A 307 -4.58 -7.14 11.17
C CYS A 307 -3.40 -7.99 11.65
N LYS A 308 -2.47 -7.43 12.44
CA LYS A 308 -1.37 -8.19 13.06
C LYS A 308 -1.91 -9.31 13.94
N LEU A 309 -2.85 -9.00 14.84
CA LEU A 309 -3.48 -9.97 15.72
C LEU A 309 -4.48 -10.91 15.00
N ALA A 310 -5.15 -10.43 13.94
CA ALA A 310 -6.13 -11.20 13.18
C ALA A 310 -5.52 -12.17 12.15
N SER A 311 -4.30 -11.88 11.67
CA SER A 311 -3.60 -12.62 10.61
C SER A 311 -3.44 -14.12 10.87
N GLY A 312 -3.44 -14.54 12.14
CA GLY A 312 -3.07 -15.90 12.53
C GLY A 312 -1.57 -16.20 12.42
N ASP A 313 -0.72 -15.19 12.17
CA ASP A 313 0.74 -15.34 12.19
C ASP A 313 1.23 -15.48 13.64
N GLN A 314 1.86 -16.63 13.92
CA GLN A 314 2.41 -16.96 15.23
C GLN A 314 3.47 -15.96 15.70
N LYS A 315 4.13 -15.24 14.79
CA LYS A 315 5.11 -14.19 15.13
C LYS A 315 4.45 -12.99 15.80
N TRP A 316 3.24 -12.62 15.40
CA TRP A 316 2.48 -11.55 16.04
C TRP A 316 1.83 -11.99 17.36
N SER A 317 1.24 -13.19 17.41
CA SER A 317 0.64 -13.73 18.64
C SER A 317 1.67 -13.97 19.76
N SER A 318 2.89 -14.40 19.41
CA SER A 318 4.00 -14.58 20.36
C SER A 318 4.80 -13.30 20.64
N PHE A 319 4.47 -12.18 19.98
CA PHE A 319 5.21 -10.92 20.04
C PHE A 319 6.70 -11.05 19.62
N THR A 320 7.02 -11.98 18.73
CA THR A 320 8.37 -12.19 18.17
C THR A 320 8.58 -11.53 16.80
N ALA A 321 7.53 -10.96 16.19
CA ALA A 321 7.59 -10.34 14.86
C ALA A 321 8.70 -9.28 14.69
N MET A 322 9.03 -8.51 15.73
CA MET A 322 10.11 -7.51 15.67
C MET A 322 11.52 -8.10 15.57
N ASN A 323 11.72 -9.40 15.88
CA ASN A 323 12.96 -10.11 15.51
C ASN A 323 13.14 -10.13 13.99
N TYR A 324 12.03 -10.10 13.23
CA TYR A 324 12.03 -10.16 11.78
C TYR A 324 11.71 -8.83 11.11
N HIS A 325 11.28 -7.79 11.83
CA HIS A 325 10.81 -6.56 11.17
C HIS A 325 11.94 -5.83 10.41
N TYR A 326 13.11 -5.69 11.04
CA TYR A 326 14.13 -4.76 10.55
C TYR A 326 14.81 -5.17 9.23
N TRP A 327 14.91 -6.47 8.94
CA TRP A 327 15.47 -6.99 7.68
C TRP A 327 14.41 -7.33 6.59
N THR A 328 13.10 -7.40 6.90
CA THR A 328 12.04 -7.75 5.92
C THR A 328 11.05 -6.63 5.63
N GLN A 329 11.16 -5.48 6.29
CA GLN A 329 10.46 -4.26 5.89
C GLN A 329 10.94 -3.79 4.49
N PRO A 330 10.13 -3.00 3.75
CA PRO A 330 10.53 -2.47 2.45
C PRO A 330 11.82 -1.64 2.52
N LEU A 331 12.74 -1.92 1.59
CA LEU A 331 14.00 -1.19 1.38
C LEU A 331 14.74 -0.90 2.72
N PRO A 332 15.25 -1.94 3.41
CA PRO A 332 16.01 -1.76 4.63
C PRO A 332 17.33 -1.02 4.35
N ASN A 333 17.79 -0.27 5.34
CA ASN A 333 18.90 0.66 5.28
C ASN A 333 19.83 0.47 6.50
N PHE A 334 20.88 1.30 6.62
CA PHE A 334 21.84 1.22 7.73
C PHE A 334 21.21 1.42 9.13
N VAL A 335 20.18 2.26 9.24
CA VAL A 335 19.46 2.47 10.51
C VAL A 335 18.61 1.25 10.85
N SER A 336 18.03 0.55 9.86
CA SER A 336 17.39 -0.76 10.08
C SER A 336 18.34 -1.75 10.72
N TRP A 337 19.56 -1.86 10.18
CA TRP A 337 20.61 -2.74 10.70
C TRP A 337 20.99 -2.36 12.13
N HIS A 338 21.18 -1.07 12.43
CA HIS A 338 21.46 -0.62 13.79
C HIS A 338 20.30 -0.92 14.76
N SER A 339 19.06 -0.65 14.36
CA SER A 339 17.85 -0.94 15.16
C SER A 339 17.61 -2.44 15.39
N TYR A 340 18.08 -3.31 14.47
CA TYR A 340 18.04 -4.76 14.67
C TYR A 340 18.88 -5.21 15.87
N TRP A 341 20.06 -4.62 16.10
CA TRP A 341 20.90 -4.99 17.26
C TRP A 341 20.43 -4.36 18.58
N GLY A 342 19.73 -3.22 18.54
CA GLY A 342 19.29 -2.48 19.73
C GLY A 342 17.89 -2.85 20.27
N GLY A 343 17.74 -2.89 21.59
CA GLY A 343 16.44 -2.92 22.28
C GLY A 343 15.70 -4.27 22.29
N ASN A 344 14.79 -4.40 23.26
CA ASN A 344 14.00 -5.61 23.47
C ASN A 344 12.88 -5.73 22.40
N LYS A 345 13.06 -6.65 21.45
CA LYS A 345 12.13 -6.86 20.33
C LYS A 345 10.72 -7.26 20.78
N ARG A 346 10.58 -8.02 21.86
CA ARG A 346 9.27 -8.40 22.39
C ARG A 346 8.52 -7.18 22.93
N LEU A 347 9.22 -6.28 23.62
CA LEU A 347 8.64 -5.01 24.09
C LEU A 347 8.29 -4.08 22.92
N GLN A 348 9.11 -4.03 21.87
CA GLN A 348 8.78 -3.28 20.64
C GLN A 348 7.53 -3.85 19.94
N ALA A 349 7.38 -5.17 19.87
CA ALA A 349 6.22 -5.82 19.25
C ALA A 349 4.92 -5.55 20.03
N ILE A 350 4.96 -5.68 21.36
CA ILE A 350 3.85 -5.31 22.25
C ILE A 350 3.53 -3.82 22.07
N GLY A 351 4.54 -2.96 22.17
CA GLY A 351 4.39 -1.51 22.01
C GLY A 351 3.73 -1.12 20.69
N ALA A 352 4.23 -1.62 19.56
CA ALA A 352 3.66 -1.34 18.24
C ALA A 352 2.17 -1.70 18.16
N VAL A 353 1.80 -2.94 18.52
CA VAL A 353 0.40 -3.40 18.50
C VAL A 353 -0.46 -2.58 19.48
N THR A 354 0.04 -2.27 20.67
CA THR A 354 -0.68 -1.45 21.65
C THR A 354 -0.90 -0.02 21.15
N PHE A 355 0.12 0.64 20.58
CA PHE A 355 -0.01 1.99 20.03
C PHE A 355 -0.94 2.05 18.81
N GLU A 356 -0.88 1.06 17.93
CA GLU A 356 -1.75 1.00 16.74
C GLU A 356 -3.22 0.73 17.09
N ILE A 357 -3.51 -0.02 18.15
CA ILE A 357 -4.90 -0.31 18.57
C ILE A 357 -5.45 0.77 19.51
N LEU A 358 -4.69 1.19 20.53
CA LEU A 358 -5.17 2.15 21.54
C LEU A 358 -4.97 3.60 21.14
N GLY A 359 -3.92 3.93 20.38
CA GLY A 359 -3.65 5.29 19.91
C GLY A 359 -4.81 5.92 19.13
N PRO A 360 -5.48 5.20 18.20
CA PRO A 360 -6.69 5.69 17.53
C PRO A 360 -7.85 6.04 18.46
N LEU A 361 -7.96 5.41 19.62
CA LEU A 361 -9.00 5.74 20.59
C LEU A 361 -8.79 7.14 21.19
N LEU A 362 -7.57 7.68 21.21
CA LEU A 362 -7.28 9.05 21.66
C LEU A 362 -8.03 10.12 20.84
N ILE A 363 -8.41 9.83 19.60
CA ILE A 363 -9.18 10.72 18.72
C ILE A 363 -10.59 11.02 19.30
N LEU A 364 -11.11 10.13 20.15
CA LEU A 364 -12.39 10.29 20.84
C LEU A 364 -12.34 11.34 21.97
N PHE A 365 -11.17 11.57 22.57
CA PHE A 365 -10.99 12.40 23.77
C PHE A 365 -10.78 13.89 23.44
N GLY A 366 -11.59 14.42 22.52
CA GLY A 366 -11.61 15.83 22.15
C GLY A 366 -10.30 16.37 21.56
N ARG A 367 -10.08 17.70 21.68
CA ARG A 367 -8.92 18.39 21.07
C ARG A 367 -7.58 17.84 21.58
N TRP A 368 -7.40 17.74 22.90
CA TRP A 368 -6.13 17.30 23.49
C TRP A 368 -5.79 15.86 23.12
N GLY A 369 -6.78 14.95 23.15
CA GLY A 369 -6.59 13.57 22.69
C GLY A 369 -6.12 13.49 21.24
N ARG A 370 -6.69 14.29 20.34
CA ARG A 370 -6.25 14.36 18.93
C ARG A 370 -4.83 14.92 18.76
N ILE A 371 -4.43 15.94 19.54
CA ILE A 371 -3.07 16.50 19.48
C ILE A 371 -2.04 15.45 19.94
N VAL A 372 -2.32 14.73 21.03
CA VAL A 372 -1.46 13.64 21.49
C VAL A 372 -1.41 12.51 20.44
N ALA A 373 -2.56 12.11 19.89
CA ALA A 373 -2.64 11.12 18.81
C ALA A 373 -1.79 11.52 17.59
N PHE A 374 -1.85 12.79 17.17
CA PHE A 374 -1.06 13.33 16.08
C PHE A 374 0.45 13.12 16.30
N PHE A 375 0.98 13.55 17.45
CA PHE A 375 2.40 13.38 17.75
C PHE A 375 2.79 11.91 17.87
N CYS A 376 1.98 11.06 18.51
CA CYS A 376 2.23 9.62 18.59
C CYS A 376 2.26 8.96 17.20
N PHE A 377 1.33 9.31 16.30
CA PHE A 377 1.24 8.71 14.97
C PHE A 377 2.36 9.18 14.06
N VAL A 378 2.65 10.49 14.03
CA VAL A 378 3.76 11.03 13.26
C VAL A 378 5.08 10.47 13.77
N LEU A 379 5.30 10.35 15.08
CA LEU A 379 6.48 9.70 15.65
C LEU A 379 6.61 8.24 15.19
N LEU A 380 5.51 7.46 15.21
CA LEU A 380 5.50 6.08 14.74
C LEU A 380 5.83 5.98 13.24
N ILE A 381 5.15 6.76 12.39
CA ILE A 381 5.34 6.75 10.93
C ILE A 381 6.74 7.23 10.55
N VAL A 382 7.26 8.28 11.21
CA VAL A 382 8.64 8.77 11.00
C VAL A 382 9.66 7.74 11.48
N SER A 383 9.42 7.06 12.61
CA SER A 383 10.29 5.96 13.06
C SER A 383 10.34 4.85 12.01
N ILE A 384 9.19 4.44 11.48
CA ILE A 384 9.08 3.46 10.39
C ILE A 384 9.83 3.95 9.14
N TYR A 385 9.69 5.22 8.74
CA TYR A 385 10.40 5.80 7.58
C TYR A 385 11.93 5.84 7.76
N VAL A 386 12.39 6.21 8.95
CA VAL A 386 13.83 6.22 9.29
C VAL A 386 14.38 4.80 9.28
N THR A 387 13.64 3.84 9.84
CA THR A 387 14.08 2.44 9.86
C THR A 387 13.80 1.68 8.58
N GLY A 388 13.01 2.18 7.61
CA GLY A 388 12.72 1.48 6.35
C GLY A 388 11.93 2.35 5.35
N ASN A 389 12.18 2.18 4.05
CA ASN A 389 11.60 3.08 3.05
C ASN A 389 10.35 2.48 2.37
N TYR A 390 9.18 2.88 2.86
CA TYR A 390 7.86 2.52 2.32
C TYR A 390 7.39 3.49 1.20
N GLY A 391 8.29 4.27 0.61
CA GLY A 391 7.98 5.22 -0.46
C GLY A 391 7.00 6.32 -0.04
N PHE A 392 6.03 6.62 -0.90
CA PHE A 392 5.04 7.68 -0.66
C PHE A 392 4.08 7.36 0.52
N PHE A 393 3.99 6.11 0.97
CA PHE A 393 3.07 5.69 2.04
C PHE A 393 3.31 6.46 3.35
N ASN A 394 4.56 6.62 3.77
CA ASN A 394 4.88 7.29 5.03
C ASN A 394 4.55 8.79 4.96
N ILE A 395 4.80 9.43 3.81
CA ILE A 395 4.44 10.83 3.57
C ILE A 395 2.91 10.99 3.59
N LEU A 396 2.18 10.16 2.83
CA LEU A 396 0.72 10.17 2.78
C LEU A 396 0.08 9.93 4.15
N SER A 397 0.65 9.01 4.95
CA SER A 397 0.17 8.71 6.30
C SER A 397 0.36 9.91 7.24
N CYS A 398 1.50 10.60 7.19
CA CYS A 398 1.70 11.86 7.92
C CYS A 398 0.72 12.96 7.46
N VAL A 399 0.48 13.09 6.15
CA VAL A 399 -0.49 14.04 5.59
C VAL A 399 -1.91 13.76 6.11
N VAL A 400 -2.33 12.49 6.14
CA VAL A 400 -3.64 12.09 6.70
C VAL A 400 -3.71 12.39 8.21
N CYS A 401 -2.61 12.25 8.95
CA CYS A 401 -2.56 12.60 10.37
C CYS A 401 -2.77 14.10 10.64
N LEU A 402 -2.46 15.01 9.70
CA LEU A 402 -2.73 16.45 9.86
C LEU A 402 -4.21 16.76 10.12
N ALA A 403 -5.13 15.87 9.70
CA ALA A 403 -6.56 16.00 9.99
C ALA A 403 -6.89 16.03 11.50
N LEU A 404 -6.00 15.55 12.36
CA LEU A 404 -6.15 15.59 13.82
C LEU A 404 -6.01 17.01 14.39
N LEU A 405 -5.31 17.90 13.67
CA LEU A 405 -5.10 19.30 14.02
C LEU A 405 -6.28 20.20 13.60
N ASP A 406 -6.14 21.48 13.89
CA ASP A 406 -7.05 22.59 13.55
C ASP A 406 -6.25 23.86 13.20
N ASP A 407 -6.92 24.85 12.62
CA ASP A 407 -6.28 26.03 12.00
C ASP A 407 -5.52 26.94 12.99
N SER A 408 -5.65 26.74 14.30
CA SER A 408 -4.89 27.48 15.33
C SER A 408 -3.50 26.90 15.60
N LEU A 409 -3.25 25.64 15.23
CA LEU A 409 -1.98 24.95 15.44
C LEU A 409 -1.06 25.02 14.21
N LEU A 410 -1.55 25.58 13.11
CA LEU A 410 -0.77 25.75 11.88
C LEU A 410 0.03 27.06 11.91
N LEU A 411 1.36 26.92 11.82
CA LEU A 411 2.31 28.03 11.61
C LEU A 411 2.29 28.55 10.16
N PHE A 412 1.89 27.72 9.21
CA PHE A 412 1.79 28.07 7.79
C PHE A 412 0.34 27.98 7.30
N LYS A 413 -0.11 28.97 6.54
CA LYS A 413 -1.43 29.04 5.91
C LYS A 413 -1.26 29.48 4.46
N PHE A 414 -2.09 28.94 3.57
CA PHE A 414 -2.12 29.38 2.18
C PHE A 414 -2.86 30.72 2.04
N PRO A 415 -2.57 31.53 1.00
CA PRO A 415 -3.20 32.84 0.82
C PRO A 415 -4.73 32.76 0.77
N SER A 416 -5.41 33.46 1.67
CA SER A 416 -6.87 33.57 1.61
C SER A 416 -7.30 34.78 0.77
N PRO A 417 -8.45 34.70 0.04
CA PRO A 417 -8.96 35.84 -0.72
C PRO A 417 -9.38 37.05 0.15
N LEU A 418 -9.50 36.86 1.47
CA LEU A 418 -10.01 37.83 2.44
C LEU A 418 -8.89 38.54 3.23
N GLU A 419 -7.63 38.15 3.08
CA GLU A 419 -6.47 38.86 3.69
C GLU A 419 -5.93 39.99 2.80
N ASN A 420 -6.40 40.09 1.55
CA ASN A 420 -5.94 41.08 0.55
C ASN A 420 -7.00 42.16 0.24
N ALA A 421 -7.99 42.33 1.12
CA ALA A 421 -9.08 43.31 1.02
C ALA A 421 -9.24 44.06 2.35
#